data_AF-A0A964ER92-F1
#
_entry.id   AF-A0A964ER92-F1
#
_cell.length_a   1.000
_cell.length_b   1.000
_cell.length_c   1.000
_cell.angle_alpha   90.00
_cell.angle_beta   90.00
_cell.angle_gamma   90.00
#
_symmetry.space_group_name_H-M   'P 1'
#
loop_
_entity.id
_entity.type
_entity.pdbx_description
1 polymer ?
#
loop_
_entity_poly.entity_id
_entity_poly.type
_entity_poly.pdbx_seq_one_letter_code
_entity_poly.pdbx_strand_id
1 'polypeptide(L)'
;MRNEIRDAVVTEVESRILEACLRQAELPGGLPLDVLVNDTLYHEKKRLELHPQAPGRDDDLAFWGHVKSRLGNAGGPELRRLLQEIIDRFVREVLGNFSDAVYRLSTSVLPRTLPVLLNAMSPQRLLSKGMPDLSDTIRIEGDIEGLRRCERLGTVILTPTHVSNLDSVVIGWALYAMGLKPFTFGAGLNLFANPLLSFFMRNLGAYRVDRTKTAPLYKDVLKEYATVTLEMGQSQLFFPGGTRARSGFIEQHLKLGLLSSGIHAYINNLVRGRARPRVYVVPCTTSYEVVLEGETLIEDHLKLVGKSRYIITDDESFRPKQVMRFFRSVLAMDGRIVLRIADPLDVFGNRVDAEGESIDARGRRVDISRYVLDDTGRPAHVPQRDRVYVREVGAAVARAFREHNVVLATNLVAFTLFEHLKARHPTMDLYRLLRTGGDGTGVEMGVFAERVRAVAVAARELADAGELHVTDAVAEGNPARLVGSALRHYGSYHRNPVITRRGDRVFAGDMNLLYYYHNRLAGYGLEAAAVADSREVA
;
A
#
# COMPACT_ATOMS: atom_id res chain seq x y z
N MET A 1 14.40 11.62 -0.01
CA MET A 1 14.84 12.74 -0.85
C MET A 1 16.27 13.04 -0.51
N ARG A 2 17.22 12.82 -1.43
CA ARG A 2 18.62 13.20 -1.21
C ARG A 2 18.71 14.68 -0.84
N ASN A 3 19.54 15.02 0.15
CA ASN A 3 19.61 16.37 0.69
C ASN A 3 20.04 17.40 -0.36
N GLU A 4 20.77 16.98 -1.40
CA GLU A 4 21.29 17.83 -2.49
C GLU A 4 20.20 18.54 -3.31
N ILE A 5 19.03 17.92 -3.48
CA ILE A 5 17.92 18.49 -4.26
C ILE A 5 16.84 19.10 -3.38
N ARG A 6 17.00 19.01 -2.06
CA ARG A 6 15.94 19.37 -1.10
C ARG A 6 15.56 20.83 -1.21
N ASP A 7 16.52 21.73 -1.16
CA ASP A 7 16.27 23.16 -1.21
C ASP A 7 15.66 23.57 -2.55
N ALA A 8 16.13 22.96 -3.64
CA ALA A 8 15.53 23.15 -4.97
C ALA A 8 14.07 22.70 -5.02
N VAL A 9 13.71 21.57 -4.39
CA VAL A 9 12.30 21.12 -4.31
C VAL A 9 11.47 22.11 -3.49
N VAL A 10 11.97 22.58 -2.35
CA VAL A 10 11.26 23.54 -1.51
C VAL A 10 10.94 24.80 -2.30
N THR A 11 11.96 25.42 -2.90
CA THR A 11 11.80 26.64 -3.69
C THR A 11 10.84 26.44 -4.86
N GLU A 12 10.95 25.31 -5.57
CA GLU A 12 10.09 25.02 -6.72
C GLU A 12 8.62 24.83 -6.30
N VAL A 13 8.35 24.09 -5.24
CA VAL A 13 6.99 23.87 -4.73
C VAL A 13 6.39 25.17 -4.23
N GLU A 14 7.14 25.94 -3.43
CA GLU A 14 6.68 27.23 -2.91
C GLU A 14 6.35 28.20 -4.04
N SER A 15 7.23 28.32 -5.05
CA SER A 15 7.02 29.22 -6.19
C SER A 15 5.77 28.83 -6.97
N ARG A 16 5.62 27.55 -7.32
CA ARG A 16 4.50 27.08 -8.13
C ARG A 16 3.16 27.21 -7.44
N ILE A 17 3.08 26.84 -6.15
CA ILE A 17 1.84 26.97 -5.39
C ILE A 17 1.48 28.45 -5.25
N LEU A 18 2.44 29.31 -4.92
CA LEU A 18 2.20 30.74 -4.82
C LEU A 18 1.71 31.32 -6.16
N GLU A 19 2.39 31.03 -7.26
CA GLU A 19 2.00 31.48 -8.60
C GLU A 19 0.61 30.96 -9.00
N ALA A 20 0.29 29.70 -8.69
CA ALA A 20 -1.02 29.13 -8.95
C ALA A 20 -2.12 29.85 -8.17
N CYS A 21 -1.92 30.10 -6.88
CA CYS A 21 -2.86 30.84 -6.04
C CYS A 21 -3.04 32.29 -6.50
N LEU A 22 -1.96 32.99 -6.86
CA LEU A 22 -2.02 34.36 -7.36
C LEU A 22 -2.79 34.42 -8.68
N ARG A 23 -2.47 33.54 -9.63
CA ARG A 23 -3.17 33.45 -10.92
C ARG A 23 -4.65 33.13 -10.71
N GLN A 24 -4.97 32.21 -9.81
CA GLN A 24 -6.36 31.88 -9.50
C GLN A 24 -7.12 33.08 -8.94
N ALA A 25 -6.50 33.90 -8.09
CA ALA A 25 -7.12 35.11 -7.55
C ALA A 25 -7.37 36.21 -8.60
N GLU A 26 -6.60 36.21 -9.70
CA GLU A 26 -6.75 37.17 -10.80
C GLU A 26 -7.84 36.77 -11.81
N LEU A 27 -8.28 35.51 -11.83
CA LEU A 27 -9.30 35.02 -12.77
C LEU A 27 -10.71 35.55 -12.42
N PRO A 28 -11.56 35.84 -13.41
CA PRO A 28 -12.98 36.12 -13.17
C PRO A 28 -13.68 34.95 -12.47
N GLY A 29 -14.24 35.18 -11.29
CA GLY A 29 -14.81 34.12 -10.44
C GLY A 29 -13.77 33.25 -9.73
N GLY A 30 -12.50 33.64 -9.79
CA GLY A 30 -11.40 33.07 -9.03
C GLY A 30 -11.54 33.25 -7.52
N LEU A 31 -10.78 32.46 -6.76
CA LEU A 31 -10.81 32.51 -5.29
C LEU A 31 -9.93 33.67 -4.80
N PRO A 32 -10.48 34.72 -4.16
CA PRO A 32 -9.68 35.82 -3.65
C PRO A 32 -8.69 35.35 -2.56
N LEU A 33 -7.54 36.01 -2.44
CA LEU A 33 -6.47 35.58 -1.53
C LEU A 33 -6.89 35.64 -0.05
N ASP A 34 -7.68 36.64 0.34
CA ASP A 34 -8.24 36.76 1.68
C ASP A 34 -9.18 35.59 1.99
N VAL A 35 -10.01 35.18 1.04
CA VAL A 35 -10.90 34.01 1.17
C VAL A 35 -10.07 32.73 1.29
N LEU A 36 -9.05 32.53 0.45
CA LEU A 36 -8.16 31.37 0.52
C LEU A 36 -7.43 31.25 1.87
N VAL A 37 -6.85 32.36 2.34
CA VAL A 37 -6.15 32.39 3.64
C VAL A 37 -7.13 32.15 4.79
N ASN A 38 -8.31 32.76 4.75
CA ASN A 38 -9.34 32.56 5.76
C ASN A 38 -9.88 31.13 5.77
N ASP A 39 -10.13 30.53 4.60
CA ASP A 39 -10.58 29.13 4.47
C ASP A 39 -9.53 28.17 5.02
N THR A 40 -8.26 28.39 4.68
CA THR A 40 -7.14 27.60 5.23
C THR A 40 -7.09 27.70 6.76
N LEU A 41 -7.19 28.92 7.30
CA LEU A 41 -7.24 29.17 8.74
C LEU A 41 -8.43 28.47 9.42
N TYR A 42 -9.61 28.48 8.77
CA TYR A 42 -10.81 27.80 9.28
C TYR A 42 -10.60 26.29 9.38
N HIS A 43 -10.10 25.68 8.31
CA HIS A 43 -9.83 24.23 8.27
C HIS A 43 -8.83 23.81 9.36
N GLU A 44 -7.76 24.58 9.57
CA GLU A 44 -6.73 24.24 10.53
C GLU A 44 -7.15 24.47 11.98
N LYS A 45 -7.95 25.50 12.26
CA LYS A 45 -8.58 25.65 13.58
C LYS A 45 -9.52 24.49 13.91
N LYS A 46 -10.39 24.13 12.95
CA LYS A 46 -11.30 23.00 13.11
C LYS A 46 -10.55 21.69 13.34
N ARG A 47 -9.45 21.47 12.64
CA ARG A 47 -8.55 20.32 12.88
C ARG A 47 -8.03 20.31 14.31
N LEU A 48 -7.53 21.44 14.80
CA LEU A 48 -7.04 21.56 16.18
C LEU A 48 -8.16 21.34 17.19
N GLU A 49 -9.36 21.83 16.97
CA GLU A 49 -10.51 21.57 17.86
C GLU A 49 -10.85 20.07 17.93
N LEU A 50 -10.86 19.38 16.79
CA LEU A 50 -11.16 17.94 16.71
C LEU A 50 -10.02 17.04 17.22
N HIS A 51 -8.78 17.55 17.22
CA HIS A 51 -7.59 16.80 17.60
C HIS A 51 -6.81 17.53 18.71
N PRO A 52 -7.32 17.53 19.96
CA PRO A 52 -6.68 18.23 21.08
C PRO A 52 -5.30 17.65 21.45
N GLN A 53 -5.00 16.42 21.04
CA GLN A 53 -3.74 15.72 21.31
C GLN A 53 -2.80 15.70 20.08
N ALA A 54 -3.04 16.56 19.08
CA ALA A 54 -2.18 16.63 17.90
C ALA A 54 -0.73 17.00 18.30
N PRO A 55 0.29 16.28 17.79
CA PRO A 55 1.69 16.65 18.02
C PRO A 55 1.98 18.07 17.52
N GLY A 56 2.68 18.89 18.31
CA GLY A 56 3.01 20.26 17.92
C GLY A 56 1.84 21.26 17.99
N ARG A 57 0.73 20.88 18.65
CA ARG A 57 -0.46 21.73 18.80
C ARG A 57 -0.19 23.16 19.23
N ASP A 58 0.69 23.36 20.21
CA ASP A 58 0.92 24.70 20.76
C ASP A 58 1.60 25.62 19.73
N ASP A 59 2.53 25.06 18.95
CA ASP A 59 3.16 25.76 17.80
C ASP A 59 2.13 26.05 16.70
N ASP A 60 1.25 25.09 16.39
CA ASP A 60 0.14 25.29 15.45
C ASP A 60 -0.79 26.42 15.94
N LEU A 61 -1.20 26.42 17.22
CA LEU A 61 -2.08 27.44 17.79
C LEU A 61 -1.42 28.82 17.73
N ALA A 62 -0.13 28.91 18.04
CA ALA A 62 0.63 30.16 17.95
C ALA A 62 0.67 30.67 16.51
N PHE A 63 1.03 29.81 15.54
CA PHE A 63 1.11 30.18 14.13
C PHE A 63 -0.25 30.64 13.58
N TRP A 64 -1.32 29.86 13.77
CA TRP A 64 -2.65 30.22 13.28
C TRP A 64 -3.26 31.40 14.03
N GLY A 65 -2.85 31.63 15.29
CA GLY A 65 -3.16 32.85 16.03
C GLY A 65 -2.55 34.09 15.39
N HIS A 66 -1.28 34.01 14.98
CA HIS A 66 -0.56 35.06 14.25
C HIS A 66 -1.17 35.35 12.87
N VAL A 67 -1.52 34.31 12.11
CA VAL A 67 -2.23 34.48 10.83
C VAL A 67 -3.57 35.18 11.05
N LYS A 68 -4.36 34.76 12.06
CA LYS A 68 -5.67 35.37 12.38
C LYS A 68 -5.54 36.86 12.71
N SER A 69 -4.56 37.25 13.53
CA SER A 69 -4.42 38.63 13.99
C SER A 69 -4.06 39.59 12.85
N ARG A 70 -3.24 39.15 11.90
CA ARG A 70 -2.82 39.94 10.74
C ARG A 70 -3.87 40.00 9.63
N LEU A 71 -4.62 38.91 9.43
CA LEU A 71 -5.61 38.80 8.35
C LEU A 71 -6.67 39.92 8.38
N GLY A 72 -7.12 40.33 9.57
CA GLY A 72 -8.21 41.32 9.71
C GLY A 72 -7.93 42.69 9.08
N ASN A 73 -6.65 43.09 8.98
CA ASN A 73 -6.23 44.36 8.38
C ASN A 73 -5.34 44.15 7.13
N ALA A 74 -5.28 42.93 6.59
CA ALA A 74 -4.34 42.58 5.54
C ALA A 74 -4.80 43.13 4.18
N GLY A 75 -4.01 44.05 3.61
CA GLY A 75 -4.11 44.43 2.20
C GLY A 75 -3.39 43.43 1.28
N GLY A 76 -3.46 43.64 -0.04
CA GLY A 76 -2.88 42.72 -1.05
C GLY A 76 -1.43 42.26 -0.79
N PRO A 77 -0.47 43.16 -0.53
CA PRO A 77 0.91 42.77 -0.22
C PRO A 77 1.05 41.91 1.04
N GLU A 78 0.22 42.17 2.05
CA GLU A 78 0.25 41.45 3.32
C GLU A 78 -0.42 40.07 3.19
N LEU A 79 -1.52 39.98 2.44
CA LEU A 79 -2.15 38.70 2.09
C LEU A 79 -1.18 37.78 1.35
N ARG A 80 -0.39 38.33 0.42
CA ARG A 80 0.66 37.57 -0.27
C ARG A 80 1.72 37.04 0.70
N ARG A 81 2.16 37.84 1.68
CA ARG A 81 3.12 37.39 2.71
C ARG A 81 2.54 36.32 3.60
N LEU A 82 1.31 36.48 4.07
CA LEU A 82 0.62 35.46 4.87
C LEU A 82 0.49 34.14 4.10
N LEU A 83 0.12 34.21 2.82
CA LEU A 83 0.05 33.04 1.96
C LEU A 83 1.43 32.36 1.81
N GLN A 84 2.50 33.13 1.59
CA GLN A 84 3.88 32.60 1.55
C GLN A 84 4.27 31.90 2.85
N GLU A 85 3.99 32.51 4.01
CA GLU A 85 4.26 31.90 5.33
C GLU A 85 3.49 30.59 5.54
N ILE A 86 2.23 30.53 5.08
CA ILE A 86 1.40 29.32 5.15
C ILE A 86 1.96 28.22 4.23
N ILE A 87 2.32 28.58 2.99
CA ILE A 87 2.89 27.62 2.03
C ILE A 87 4.22 27.07 2.56
N ASP A 88 5.13 27.94 3.02
CA ASP A 88 6.41 27.53 3.62
C ASP A 88 6.19 26.57 4.79
N ARG A 89 5.25 26.89 5.69
CA ARG A 89 4.89 26.00 6.80
C ARG A 89 4.44 24.63 6.30
N PHE A 90 3.50 24.58 5.34
CA PHE A 90 3.02 23.31 4.79
C PHE A 90 4.11 22.54 4.04
N VAL A 91 4.96 23.21 3.28
CA VAL A 91 6.09 22.57 2.60
C VAL A 91 7.04 21.97 3.63
N ARG A 92 7.38 22.71 4.68
CA ARG A 92 8.22 22.19 5.79
C ARG A 92 7.57 21.04 6.54
N GLU A 93 6.25 21.08 6.73
CA GLU A 93 5.49 19.96 7.29
C GLU A 93 5.58 18.73 6.39
N VAL A 94 5.43 18.86 5.08
CA VAL A 94 5.49 17.73 4.13
C VAL A 94 6.91 17.19 3.99
N LEU A 95 7.93 18.06 3.97
CA LEU A 95 9.32 17.73 3.67
C LEU A 95 9.80 16.44 4.35
N GLY A 96 10.26 15.50 3.53
CA GLY A 96 10.99 14.32 3.97
C GLY A 96 12.49 14.60 4.11
N ASN A 97 13.14 13.87 5.02
CA ASN A 97 14.59 13.89 5.18
C ASN A 97 15.18 12.53 4.77
N PHE A 98 16.40 12.53 4.22
CA PHE A 98 17.10 11.31 3.82
C PHE A 98 18.56 11.38 4.27
N SER A 99 19.05 10.27 4.82
CA SER A 99 20.44 10.11 5.19
C SER A 99 20.98 8.85 4.50
N ASP A 100 21.92 9.04 3.57
CA ASP A 100 22.63 7.95 2.89
C ASP A 100 23.37 7.03 3.87
N ALA A 101 23.86 7.58 4.99
CA ALA A 101 24.51 6.81 6.04
C ALA A 101 23.50 5.93 6.78
N VAL A 102 22.35 6.48 7.15
CA VAL A 102 21.29 5.71 7.81
C VAL A 102 20.68 4.70 6.85
N TYR A 103 20.49 5.03 5.57
CA TYR A 103 20.02 4.09 4.55
C TYR A 103 20.97 2.90 4.43
N ARG A 104 22.27 3.13 4.20
CA ARG A 104 23.27 2.06 4.12
C ARG A 104 23.38 1.25 5.41
N LEU A 105 23.32 1.89 6.58
CA LEU A 105 23.26 1.19 7.86
C LEU A 105 21.99 0.32 7.94
N SER A 106 20.83 0.86 7.59
CA SER A 106 19.54 0.17 7.63
C SER A 106 19.40 -0.93 6.58
N THR A 107 20.15 -0.90 5.48
CA THR A 107 20.06 -1.95 4.45
C THR A 107 21.18 -2.97 4.57
N SER A 108 22.35 -2.60 5.13
CA SER A 108 23.46 -3.53 5.38
C SER A 108 23.42 -4.20 6.75
N VAL A 109 22.87 -3.52 7.77
CA VAL A 109 22.83 -4.02 9.15
C VAL A 109 21.50 -4.68 9.46
N LEU A 110 20.36 -4.17 8.97
CA LEU A 110 19.03 -4.70 9.28
C LEU A 110 18.84 -6.16 8.84
N PRO A 111 19.32 -6.65 7.67
CA PRO A 111 19.26 -8.09 7.36
C PRO A 111 20.04 -8.96 8.35
N ARG A 112 21.10 -8.40 8.96
CA ARG A 112 21.97 -9.11 9.91
C ARG A 112 21.53 -8.96 11.36
N THR A 113 20.87 -7.86 11.72
CA THR A 113 20.47 -7.55 13.10
C THR A 113 18.98 -7.73 13.36
N LEU A 114 18.12 -7.68 12.34
CA LEU A 114 16.69 -7.96 12.48
C LEU A 114 16.49 -9.40 12.99
N PRO A 115 17.14 -10.45 12.45
CA PRO A 115 17.04 -11.80 13.03
C PRO A 115 17.61 -11.92 14.45
N VAL A 116 18.63 -11.13 14.81
CA VAL A 116 19.26 -11.13 16.15
C VAL A 116 18.40 -10.38 17.18
N LEU A 117 17.84 -9.24 16.81
CA LEU A 117 16.86 -8.51 17.60
C LEU A 117 15.59 -9.34 17.77
N LEU A 118 15.20 -10.10 16.73
CA LEU A 118 13.96 -10.87 16.71
C LEU A 118 14.08 -12.27 17.34
N ASN A 119 15.28 -12.80 17.51
CA ASN A 119 15.50 -14.07 18.22
C ASN A 119 15.82 -13.83 19.70
N ALA A 120 14.95 -14.25 20.63
CA ALA A 120 15.41 -14.63 21.98
C ALA A 120 15.92 -16.06 21.95
N MET A 121 16.79 -16.38 20.99
CA MET A 121 17.58 -17.59 21.04
C MET A 121 18.87 -17.27 21.78
N SER A 122 19.30 -18.17 22.65
CA SER A 122 20.57 -18.00 23.34
C SER A 122 21.72 -17.91 22.32
N PRO A 123 22.79 -17.17 22.64
CA PRO A 123 23.96 -17.02 21.76
C PRO A 123 24.53 -18.36 21.24
N GLN A 124 24.35 -19.45 22.00
CA GLN A 124 24.80 -20.80 21.65
C GLN A 124 24.03 -21.45 20.49
N ARG A 125 22.76 -21.11 20.25
CA ARG A 125 21.98 -21.65 19.10
C ARG A 125 22.27 -20.91 17.80
N LEU A 126 22.65 -19.63 17.87
CA LEU A 126 23.09 -18.84 16.72
C LEU A 126 24.41 -19.36 16.13
N LEU A 127 25.28 -19.90 16.98
CA LEU A 127 26.55 -20.50 16.58
C LEU A 127 26.41 -21.87 15.88
N SER A 128 25.30 -22.61 16.10
CA SER A 128 25.15 -23.99 15.60
C SER A 128 24.29 -24.15 14.34
N LYS A 129 23.39 -23.21 14.02
CA LYS A 129 22.50 -23.28 12.83
C LYS A 129 22.73 -22.20 11.77
N GLY A 130 23.64 -21.25 12.00
CA GLY A 130 23.82 -20.08 11.13
C GLY A 130 22.74 -19.02 11.35
N MET A 131 22.98 -17.79 10.85
CA MET A 131 21.99 -16.70 10.93
C MET A 131 20.93 -16.89 9.83
N PRO A 132 19.62 -16.82 10.13
CA PRO A 132 18.58 -16.79 9.10
C PRO A 132 18.75 -15.53 8.24
N ASP A 133 18.81 -15.68 6.91
CA ASP A 133 18.81 -14.53 6.01
C ASP A 133 17.36 -14.10 5.74
N LEU A 134 17.10 -12.80 5.69
CA LEU A 134 15.79 -12.28 5.27
C LEU A 134 15.46 -12.70 3.83
N SER A 135 16.47 -13.01 3.01
CA SER A 135 16.27 -13.59 1.67
C SER A 135 15.56 -14.94 1.68
N ASP A 136 15.67 -15.71 2.77
CA ASP A 136 15.00 -17.00 2.90
C ASP A 136 13.51 -16.82 3.27
N THR A 137 13.16 -15.63 3.79
CA THR A 137 11.81 -15.28 4.25
C THR A 137 11.03 -14.47 3.22
N ILE A 138 11.69 -13.57 2.48
CA ILE A 138 11.06 -12.69 1.50
C ILE A 138 11.42 -13.15 0.09
N ARG A 139 10.42 -13.67 -0.64
CA ARG A 139 10.57 -14.08 -2.04
C ARG A 139 10.11 -12.94 -2.94
N ILE A 140 11.04 -12.42 -3.75
CA ILE A 140 10.76 -11.38 -4.76
C ILE A 140 10.58 -12.07 -6.11
N GLU A 141 9.47 -11.79 -6.78
CA GLU A 141 9.12 -12.39 -8.07
C GLU A 141 8.54 -11.35 -9.05
N GLY A 142 8.26 -11.77 -10.28
CA GLY A 142 7.62 -10.95 -11.31
C GLY A 142 8.62 -10.15 -12.16
N ASP A 143 8.20 -9.02 -12.72
CA ASP A 143 8.99 -8.24 -13.68
C ASP A 143 10.01 -7.29 -13.00
N ILE A 144 10.98 -7.89 -12.32
CA ILE A 144 12.05 -7.17 -11.61
C ILE A 144 12.92 -6.38 -12.60
N GLU A 145 13.22 -6.94 -13.78
CA GLU A 145 14.03 -6.24 -14.79
C GLU A 145 13.25 -5.12 -15.48
N GLY A 146 11.94 -5.26 -15.66
CA GLY A 146 11.04 -4.17 -16.04
C GLY A 146 11.13 -2.98 -15.11
N LEU A 147 10.99 -3.22 -13.81
CA LEU A 147 11.11 -2.18 -12.80
C LEU A 147 12.50 -1.50 -12.84
N ARG A 148 13.59 -2.28 -12.90
CA ARG A 148 14.97 -1.74 -13.03
C ARG A 148 15.14 -0.92 -14.29
N ARG A 149 14.60 -1.40 -15.41
CA ARG A 149 14.67 -0.72 -16.70
C ARG A 149 13.91 0.61 -16.67
N CYS A 150 12.69 0.63 -16.14
CA CYS A 150 11.90 1.85 -15.99
C CYS A 150 12.61 2.89 -15.12
N GLU A 151 13.28 2.48 -14.03
CA GLU A 151 14.10 3.37 -13.17
C GLU A 151 15.31 3.95 -13.91
N ARG A 152 15.91 3.17 -14.82
CA ARG A 152 16.96 3.69 -15.70
C ARG A 152 16.41 4.69 -16.70
N LEU A 153 15.25 4.42 -17.31
CA LEU A 153 14.72 5.18 -18.45
C LEU A 153 13.99 6.47 -18.05
N GLY A 154 13.37 6.52 -16.87
CA GLY A 154 12.58 7.64 -16.37
C GLY A 154 12.39 7.57 -14.85
N THR A 155 11.31 8.16 -14.35
CA THR A 155 10.99 8.10 -12.91
C THR A 155 9.92 7.05 -12.64
N VAL A 156 10.01 6.31 -11.54
CA VAL A 156 9.05 5.24 -11.22
C VAL A 156 8.15 5.61 -10.05
N ILE A 157 6.89 5.24 -10.16
CA ILE A 157 5.93 5.21 -9.07
C ILE A 157 5.58 3.75 -8.78
N LEU A 158 6.11 3.20 -7.69
CA LEU A 158 5.79 1.85 -7.21
C LEU A 158 4.49 1.91 -6.40
N THR A 159 3.51 1.09 -6.79
CA THR A 159 2.17 1.08 -6.21
C THR A 159 1.86 -0.29 -5.60
N PRO A 160 2.31 -0.59 -4.38
CA PRO A 160 2.04 -1.86 -3.72
C PRO A 160 0.63 -1.95 -3.12
N THR A 161 0.08 -3.17 -3.00
CA THR A 161 -0.99 -3.45 -2.03
C THR A 161 -0.52 -3.22 -0.61
N HIS A 162 -1.43 -2.88 0.30
CA HIS A 162 -1.16 -2.67 1.71
C HIS A 162 -1.93 -3.68 2.56
N VAL A 163 -1.26 -4.73 3.03
CA VAL A 163 -1.83 -5.80 3.85
C VAL A 163 -1.42 -5.66 5.32
N SER A 164 -0.18 -5.23 5.62
CA SER A 164 0.39 -5.18 6.97
C SER A 164 1.22 -3.92 7.20
N ASN A 165 1.44 -3.50 8.45
CA ASN A 165 2.42 -2.43 8.71
C ASN A 165 3.86 -2.86 8.36
N LEU A 166 4.10 -4.16 8.21
CA LEU A 166 5.39 -4.68 7.75
C LEU A 166 5.68 -4.38 6.27
N ASP A 167 4.67 -4.04 5.46
CA ASP A 167 4.84 -3.84 4.02
C ASP A 167 5.90 -2.78 3.71
N SER A 168 5.93 -1.68 4.47
CA SER A 168 6.93 -0.61 4.25
C SER A 168 8.36 -1.12 4.48
N VAL A 169 8.56 -2.03 5.44
CA VAL A 169 9.87 -2.63 5.73
C VAL A 169 10.23 -3.66 4.67
N VAL A 170 9.30 -4.56 4.33
CA VAL A 170 9.47 -5.60 3.31
C VAL A 170 9.81 -4.99 1.95
N ILE A 171 9.06 -3.97 1.53
CA ILE A 171 9.29 -3.28 0.25
C ILE A 171 10.59 -2.50 0.28
N GLY A 172 10.91 -1.81 1.38
CA GLY A 172 12.19 -1.12 1.53
C GLY A 172 13.39 -2.06 1.39
N TRP A 173 13.32 -3.23 2.01
CA TRP A 173 14.32 -4.29 1.84
C TRP A 173 14.35 -4.84 0.42
N ALA A 174 13.18 -5.10 -0.18
CA ALA A 174 13.11 -5.66 -1.53
C ALA A 174 13.68 -4.71 -2.59
N LEU A 175 13.41 -3.40 -2.49
CA LEU A 175 14.03 -2.38 -3.34
C LEU A 175 15.56 -2.43 -3.25
N TYR A 176 16.10 -2.56 -2.04
CA TYR A 176 17.53 -2.70 -1.82
C TYR A 176 18.08 -4.01 -2.41
N ALA A 177 17.41 -5.15 -2.17
CA ALA A 177 17.79 -6.46 -2.70
C ALA A 177 17.75 -6.49 -4.24
N MET A 178 16.83 -5.73 -4.84
CA MET A 178 16.77 -5.52 -6.29
C MET A 178 17.83 -4.54 -6.80
N GLY A 179 18.66 -3.92 -5.95
CA GLY A 179 19.69 -2.96 -6.37
C GLY A 179 19.13 -1.64 -6.90
N LEU A 180 17.88 -1.32 -6.54
CA LEU A 180 17.23 -0.06 -6.93
C LEU A 180 17.64 1.07 -5.97
N LYS A 181 17.59 2.30 -6.46
CA LYS A 181 17.71 3.48 -5.59
C LYS A 181 16.55 3.49 -4.57
N PRO A 182 16.74 4.08 -3.39
CA PRO A 182 15.65 4.27 -2.43
C PRO A 182 14.51 5.11 -3.01
N PHE A 183 13.28 4.67 -2.76
CA PHE A 183 12.08 5.39 -3.20
C PHE A 183 11.63 6.31 -2.07
N THR A 184 11.19 7.52 -2.43
CA THR A 184 10.54 8.42 -1.46
C THR A 184 9.09 7.99 -1.26
N PHE A 185 8.60 7.98 -0.02
CA PHE A 185 7.25 7.51 0.25
C PHE A 185 6.49 8.43 1.21
N GLY A 186 5.18 8.52 1.02
CA GLY A 186 4.30 9.26 1.93
C GLY A 186 4.00 8.44 3.18
N ALA A 187 4.50 8.86 4.34
CA ALA A 187 4.21 8.21 5.62
C ALA A 187 3.18 9.01 6.44
N GLY A 188 2.17 8.31 6.97
CA GLY A 188 1.22 8.88 7.92
C GLY A 188 1.89 9.21 9.27
N LEU A 189 1.40 10.25 9.95
CA LEU A 189 1.96 10.70 11.24
C LEU A 189 1.99 9.60 12.32
N ASN A 190 1.04 8.65 12.28
CA ASN A 190 0.95 7.52 13.21
C ASN A 190 2.17 6.59 13.18
N LEU A 191 2.90 6.51 12.07
CA LEU A 191 4.12 5.69 11.95
C LEU A 191 5.32 6.30 12.69
N PHE A 192 5.26 7.58 13.06
CA PHE A 192 6.32 8.27 13.81
C PHE A 192 6.18 8.15 15.33
N ALA A 193 5.13 7.47 15.82
CA ALA A 193 4.85 7.32 17.26
C ALA A 193 5.87 6.42 17.99
N ASN A 194 6.44 5.41 17.31
CA ASN A 194 7.47 4.56 17.88
C ASN A 194 8.86 5.17 17.65
N PRO A 195 9.68 5.45 18.69
CA PRO A 195 10.96 6.15 18.55
C PRO A 195 11.95 5.47 17.58
N LEU A 196 12.02 4.14 17.57
CA LEU A 196 12.93 3.37 16.72
C LEU A 196 12.48 3.44 15.26
N LEU A 197 11.20 3.14 14.99
CA LEU A 197 10.63 3.23 13.64
C LEU A 197 10.68 4.67 13.11
N SER A 198 10.42 5.65 13.98
CA SER A 198 10.47 7.07 13.68
C SER A 198 11.88 7.56 13.32
N PHE A 199 12.94 6.99 13.93
CA PHE A 199 14.32 7.28 13.52
C PHE A 199 14.60 6.79 12.10
N PHE A 200 14.20 5.57 11.75
CA PHE A 200 14.38 5.04 10.40
C PHE A 200 13.54 5.80 9.37
N MET A 201 12.23 5.97 9.62
CA MET A 201 11.32 6.64 8.67
C MET A 201 11.73 8.08 8.37
N ARG A 202 12.19 8.84 9.39
CA ARG A 202 12.69 10.22 9.21
C ARG A 202 13.97 10.32 8.39
N ASN A 203 14.72 9.24 8.26
CA ASN A 203 16.03 9.24 7.60
C ASN A 203 16.05 8.41 6.30
N LEU A 204 14.96 7.73 5.96
CA LEU A 204 14.84 6.90 4.75
C LEU A 204 14.03 7.57 3.63
N GLY A 205 13.75 8.88 3.75
CA GLY A 205 13.15 9.66 2.66
C GLY A 205 11.63 9.68 2.66
N ALA A 206 11.01 9.37 3.80
CA ALA A 206 9.58 9.50 3.98
C ALA A 206 9.19 10.99 4.07
N TYR A 207 8.27 11.43 3.21
CA TYR A 207 7.61 12.73 3.37
C TYR A 207 6.32 12.54 4.17
N ARG A 208 5.95 13.55 4.96
CA ARG A 208 4.88 13.42 5.95
C ARG A 208 3.53 13.72 5.31
N VAL A 209 2.56 12.85 5.57
CA VAL A 209 1.17 13.01 5.16
C VAL A 209 0.30 13.12 6.41
N ASP A 210 -0.15 14.33 6.71
CA ASP A 210 -1.13 14.57 7.77
C ASP A 210 -2.55 14.45 7.20
N ARG A 211 -3.18 13.31 7.48
CA ARG A 211 -4.55 13.03 7.02
C ARG A 211 -5.61 13.79 7.80
N THR A 212 -5.25 14.43 8.91
CA THR A 212 -6.17 15.27 9.70
C THR A 212 -6.32 16.67 9.08
N LYS A 213 -5.35 17.11 8.26
CA LYS A 213 -5.42 18.37 7.52
C LYS A 213 -6.37 18.25 6.35
N THR A 214 -7.43 19.05 6.39
CA THR A 214 -8.49 19.04 5.37
C THR A 214 -8.44 20.23 4.42
N ALA A 215 -7.64 21.26 4.77
CA ALA A 215 -7.43 22.47 3.97
C ALA A 215 -7.04 22.12 2.53
N PRO A 216 -7.73 22.70 1.52
CA PRO A 216 -7.38 22.48 0.11
C PRO A 216 -5.92 22.82 -0.20
N LEU A 217 -5.43 23.97 0.29
CA LEU A 217 -4.05 24.43 0.09
C LEU A 217 -3.00 23.42 0.57
N TYR A 218 -3.23 22.75 1.71
CA TYR A 218 -2.32 21.70 2.19
C TYR A 218 -2.26 20.51 1.22
N LYS A 219 -3.40 20.10 0.67
CA LYS A 219 -3.48 19.00 -0.30
C LYS A 219 -2.79 19.36 -1.62
N ASP A 220 -2.92 20.61 -2.04
CA ASP A 220 -2.24 21.13 -3.24
C ASP A 220 -0.72 21.13 -3.03
N VAL A 221 -0.23 21.63 -1.88
CA VAL A 221 1.19 21.56 -1.51
C VAL A 221 1.70 20.12 -1.49
N LEU A 222 0.96 19.20 -0.88
CA LEU A 222 1.33 17.78 -0.83
C LEU A 222 1.42 17.16 -2.23
N LYS A 223 0.43 17.44 -3.08
CA LYS A 223 0.40 16.94 -4.46
C LYS A 223 1.54 17.53 -5.28
N GLU A 224 1.79 18.82 -5.16
CA GLU A 224 2.85 19.51 -5.90
C GLU A 224 4.24 19.06 -5.45
N TYR A 225 4.44 18.83 -4.15
CA TYR A 225 5.65 18.19 -3.64
C TYR A 225 5.89 16.81 -4.29
N ALA A 226 4.84 15.98 -4.39
CA ALA A 226 4.96 14.71 -5.08
C ALA A 226 5.23 14.90 -6.59
N THR A 227 4.62 15.87 -7.25
CA THR A 227 4.86 16.16 -8.67
C THR A 227 6.31 16.60 -8.92
N VAL A 228 6.78 17.63 -8.20
CA VAL A 228 8.13 18.20 -8.35
C VAL A 228 9.21 17.16 -8.10
N THR A 229 9.04 16.31 -7.08
CA THR A 229 10.02 15.26 -6.81
C THR A 229 10.11 14.21 -7.92
N LEU A 230 8.99 13.87 -8.57
CA LEU A 230 8.99 13.00 -9.75
C LEU A 230 9.71 13.64 -10.93
N GLU A 231 9.47 14.94 -11.19
CA GLU A 231 10.17 15.71 -12.22
C GLU A 231 11.68 15.78 -11.98
N MET A 232 12.12 15.77 -10.72
CA MET A 232 13.52 15.75 -10.32
C MET A 232 14.13 14.33 -10.28
N GLY A 233 13.44 13.33 -10.82
CA GLY A 233 13.96 11.96 -10.93
C GLY A 233 13.97 11.18 -9.61
N GLN A 234 13.14 11.57 -8.63
CA GLN A 234 12.97 10.80 -7.40
C GLN A 234 11.78 9.85 -7.56
N SER A 235 12.08 8.55 -7.65
CA SER A 235 11.05 7.51 -7.68
C SER A 235 10.27 7.49 -6.36
N GLN A 236 8.97 7.21 -6.48
CA GLN A 236 8.03 7.25 -5.37
C GLN A 236 7.42 5.91 -5.07
N LEU A 237 7.13 5.69 -3.80
CA LEU A 237 6.37 4.56 -3.30
C LEU A 237 5.11 5.10 -2.63
N PHE A 238 3.93 4.71 -3.12
CA PHE A 238 2.67 5.06 -2.48
C PHE A 238 1.73 3.87 -2.46
N PHE A 239 1.02 3.68 -1.35
CA PHE A 239 0.02 2.62 -1.19
C PHE A 239 -1.35 3.14 -1.69
N PRO A 240 -1.78 2.80 -2.92
CA PRO A 240 -2.99 3.35 -3.51
C PRO A 240 -4.27 2.99 -2.75
N GLY A 241 -4.37 1.88 -2.02
CA GLY A 241 -5.54 1.60 -1.16
C GLY A 241 -5.75 2.63 -0.04
N GLY A 242 -4.72 3.41 0.29
CA GLY A 242 -4.76 4.46 1.31
C GLY A 242 -4.77 3.94 2.76
N THR A 243 -5.24 2.72 3.01
CA THR A 243 -5.16 2.03 4.31
C THR A 243 -4.88 0.55 4.09
N ARG A 244 -4.40 -0.14 5.14
CA ARG A 244 -4.28 -1.60 5.16
C ARG A 244 -5.61 -2.27 4.77
N ALA A 245 -5.55 -3.39 4.06
CA ALA A 245 -6.69 -4.21 3.66
C ALA A 245 -7.36 -4.83 4.89
N ARG A 246 -8.34 -4.11 5.45
CA ARG A 246 -9.03 -4.48 6.69
C ARG A 246 -9.81 -5.79 6.56
N SER A 247 -10.38 -6.04 5.40
CA SER A 247 -11.21 -7.21 5.13
C SER A 247 -10.43 -8.41 4.56
N GLY A 248 -9.16 -8.24 4.19
CA GLY A 248 -8.37 -9.26 3.50
C GLY A 248 -8.62 -9.38 1.99
N PHE A 249 -9.61 -8.65 1.45
CA PHE A 249 -9.82 -8.54 0.00
C PHE A 249 -8.65 -7.81 -0.68
N ILE A 250 -8.42 -8.16 -1.95
CA ILE A 250 -7.54 -7.39 -2.83
C ILE A 250 -8.16 -6.01 -3.08
N GLU A 251 -7.33 -4.97 -3.05
CA GLU A 251 -7.76 -3.59 -3.21
C GLU A 251 -8.33 -3.34 -4.62
N GLN A 252 -9.60 -2.94 -4.70
CA GLN A 252 -10.25 -2.54 -5.96
C GLN A 252 -10.49 -1.04 -6.05
N HIS A 253 -10.56 -0.35 -4.91
CA HIS A 253 -10.83 1.08 -4.84
C HIS A 253 -9.58 1.84 -4.38
N LEU A 254 -8.96 2.56 -5.32
CA LEU A 254 -7.70 3.25 -5.10
C LEU A 254 -7.89 4.75 -4.85
N LYS A 255 -7.05 5.33 -3.99
CA LYS A 255 -6.89 6.76 -3.74
C LYS A 255 -5.97 7.36 -4.81
N LEU A 256 -6.58 7.94 -5.83
CA LEU A 256 -5.88 8.40 -7.03
C LEU A 256 -5.15 9.75 -6.87
N GLY A 257 -5.23 10.38 -5.70
CA GLY A 257 -4.69 11.73 -5.47
C GLY A 257 -3.20 11.84 -5.79
N LEU A 258 -2.36 11.02 -5.17
CA LEU A 258 -0.91 11.02 -5.43
C LEU A 258 -0.57 10.37 -6.77
N LEU A 259 -1.38 9.44 -7.27
CA LEU A 259 -1.19 8.86 -8.61
C LEU A 259 -1.27 9.93 -9.70
N SER A 260 -2.10 10.95 -9.49
CA SER A 260 -2.22 12.09 -10.42
C SER A 260 -0.94 12.92 -10.56
N SER A 261 -0.03 12.87 -9.58
CA SER A 261 1.28 13.52 -9.68
C SER A 261 2.13 12.91 -10.79
N GLY A 262 1.92 11.64 -11.17
CA GLY A 262 2.61 11.00 -12.29
C GLY A 262 2.26 11.63 -13.63
N ILE A 263 0.96 11.78 -13.93
CA ILE A 263 0.49 12.46 -15.15
C ILE A 263 0.96 13.91 -15.15
N HIS A 264 0.89 14.59 -14.00
CA HIS A 264 1.33 15.98 -13.93
C HIS A 264 2.83 16.13 -14.21
N ALA A 265 3.66 15.30 -13.58
CA ALA A 265 5.10 15.32 -13.80
C ALA A 265 5.44 15.00 -15.26
N TYR A 266 4.74 14.05 -15.89
CA TYR A 266 4.90 13.75 -17.31
C TYR A 266 4.62 14.96 -18.21
N ILE A 267 3.48 15.64 -18.02
CA ILE A 267 3.11 16.84 -18.79
C ILE A 267 4.16 17.95 -18.58
N ASN A 268 4.51 18.24 -17.33
CA ASN A 268 5.50 19.27 -16.99
C ASN A 268 6.87 18.96 -17.60
N ASN A 269 7.28 17.70 -17.60
CA ASN A 269 8.54 17.28 -18.21
C ASN A 269 8.55 17.51 -19.72
N LEU A 270 7.44 17.26 -20.41
CA LEU A 270 7.30 17.55 -21.84
C LEU A 270 7.37 19.06 -22.11
N VAL A 271 6.61 19.86 -21.35
CA VAL A 271 6.62 21.34 -21.47
C VAL A 271 8.03 21.90 -21.29
N ARG A 272 8.81 21.32 -20.37
CA ARG A 272 10.19 21.74 -20.05
C ARG A 272 11.24 21.14 -20.97
N GLY A 273 10.87 20.30 -21.95
CA GLY A 273 11.81 19.65 -22.86
C GLY A 273 12.83 18.77 -22.13
N ARG A 274 12.44 18.10 -21.04
CA ARG A 274 13.35 17.21 -20.29
C ARG A 274 13.78 16.04 -21.18
N ALA A 275 15.08 15.71 -21.14
CA ALA A 275 15.63 14.59 -21.91
C ALA A 275 15.00 13.23 -21.59
N ARG A 276 14.50 13.05 -20.36
CA ARG A 276 13.84 11.83 -19.89
C ARG A 276 12.48 12.17 -19.28
N PRO A 277 11.45 12.42 -20.11
CA PRO A 277 10.19 12.96 -19.60
C PRO A 277 9.30 11.90 -18.95
N ARG A 278 9.58 10.62 -19.18
CA ARG A 278 8.71 9.49 -18.82
C ARG A 278 8.63 9.28 -17.33
N VAL A 279 7.41 8.99 -16.90
CA VAL A 279 7.08 8.47 -15.58
C VAL A 279 6.39 7.13 -15.79
N TYR A 280 6.76 6.13 -15.00
CA TYR A 280 6.20 4.79 -15.06
C TYR A 280 5.47 4.47 -13.77
N VAL A 281 4.38 3.71 -13.86
CA VAL A 281 3.61 3.19 -12.72
C VAL A 281 3.83 1.70 -12.67
N VAL A 282 4.35 1.18 -11.55
CA VAL A 282 4.65 -0.25 -11.40
C VAL A 282 3.79 -0.81 -10.26
N PRO A 283 2.75 -1.60 -10.56
CA PRO A 283 1.98 -2.30 -9.54
C PRO A 283 2.82 -3.36 -8.82
N CYS A 284 2.49 -3.62 -7.57
CA CYS A 284 3.16 -4.63 -6.77
C CYS A 284 2.18 -5.26 -5.79
N THR A 285 2.25 -6.58 -5.59
CA THR A 285 1.40 -7.27 -4.61
C THR A 285 2.25 -7.86 -3.49
N THR A 286 1.73 -7.79 -2.27
CA THR A 286 2.28 -8.43 -1.08
C THR A 286 1.33 -9.53 -0.61
N SER A 287 1.86 -10.74 -0.42
CA SER A 287 1.12 -11.90 0.10
C SER A 287 1.84 -12.50 1.29
N TYR A 288 1.10 -12.78 2.36
CA TYR A 288 1.59 -13.31 3.63
C TYR A 288 0.84 -14.59 3.99
N GLU A 289 1.56 -15.64 4.41
CA GLU A 289 0.92 -16.85 4.97
C GLU A 289 0.07 -16.48 6.20
N VAL A 290 0.58 -15.57 7.03
CA VAL A 290 -0.09 -15.02 8.21
C VAL A 290 0.17 -13.52 8.30
N VAL A 291 -0.89 -12.74 8.52
CA VAL A 291 -0.84 -11.28 8.70
C VAL A 291 -0.81 -10.94 10.18
N LEU A 292 0.20 -10.15 10.58
CA LEU A 292 0.41 -9.71 11.97
C LEU A 292 -0.83 -9.04 12.55
N GLU A 293 -1.45 -8.11 11.82
CA GLU A 293 -2.60 -7.35 12.29
C GLU A 293 -3.95 -7.96 11.87
N GLY A 294 -3.96 -9.21 11.41
CA GLY A 294 -5.16 -9.85 10.84
C GLY A 294 -6.38 -9.80 11.76
N GLU A 295 -6.18 -10.06 13.06
CA GLU A 295 -7.24 -10.04 14.09
C GLU A 295 -7.89 -8.66 14.21
N THR A 296 -7.10 -7.60 14.43
CA THR A 296 -7.64 -6.24 14.62
C THR A 296 -8.22 -5.68 13.32
N LEU A 297 -7.61 -5.99 12.18
CA LEU A 297 -8.07 -5.53 10.87
C LEU A 297 -9.48 -6.03 10.54
N ILE A 298 -9.74 -7.33 10.72
CA ILE A 298 -11.05 -7.90 10.38
C ILE A 298 -12.13 -7.46 11.37
N GLU A 299 -11.81 -7.36 12.65
CA GLU A 299 -12.75 -6.83 13.65
C GLU A 299 -13.17 -5.40 13.30
N ASP A 300 -12.22 -4.53 12.95
CA ASP A 300 -12.47 -3.16 12.55
C ASP A 300 -13.36 -3.08 11.30
N HIS A 301 -13.12 -3.96 10.32
CA HIS A 301 -13.94 -4.06 9.11
C HIS A 301 -15.39 -4.44 9.45
N LEU A 302 -15.59 -5.50 10.23
CA LEU A 302 -16.93 -5.99 10.58
C LEU A 302 -17.70 -4.96 11.43
N LYS A 303 -17.02 -4.23 12.32
CA LYS A 303 -17.60 -3.10 13.07
C LYS A 303 -18.04 -1.94 12.16
N LEU A 304 -17.22 -1.57 11.15
CA LEU A 304 -17.58 -0.52 10.17
C LEU A 304 -18.83 -0.86 9.39
N VAL A 305 -18.87 -2.06 8.81
CA VAL A 305 -19.99 -2.47 7.96
C VAL A 305 -21.26 -2.73 8.81
N GLY A 306 -21.09 -3.15 10.07
CA GLY A 306 -22.15 -3.31 11.06
C GLY A 306 -22.70 -2.02 11.69
N LYS A 307 -22.21 -0.83 11.28
CA LYS A 307 -22.66 0.50 11.74
C LYS A 307 -22.48 0.79 13.25
N SER A 308 -21.51 0.17 13.93
CA SER A 308 -21.14 0.58 15.30
C SER A 308 -20.16 1.78 15.29
N ARG A 309 -20.42 2.79 16.13
CA ARG A 309 -19.58 4.01 16.24
C ARG A 309 -18.21 3.69 16.84
N TYR A 310 -17.16 4.32 16.30
CA TYR A 310 -15.74 4.01 16.50
C TYR A 310 -15.10 4.55 17.79
N ILE A 311 -14.19 3.75 18.37
CA ILE A 311 -12.86 4.14 18.88
C ILE A 311 -11.88 3.07 18.39
N ILE A 312 -10.77 3.47 17.77
CA ILE A 312 -9.71 2.55 17.31
C ILE A 312 -9.07 1.90 18.54
N THR A 313 -9.11 0.58 18.64
CA THR A 313 -8.37 -0.18 19.66
C THR A 313 -6.89 -0.29 19.29
N ASP A 314 -5.99 -0.21 20.28
CA ASP A 314 -4.54 -0.25 20.08
C ASP A 314 -4.08 -1.46 19.22
N ASP A 315 -3.52 -1.16 18.05
CA ASP A 315 -3.03 -2.11 17.05
C ASP A 315 -1.84 -2.97 17.57
N GLU A 316 -1.83 -4.25 17.21
CA GLU A 316 -0.81 -5.23 17.64
C GLU A 316 0.62 -4.89 17.20
N SER A 317 0.73 -4.22 16.04
CA SER A 317 1.97 -3.74 15.46
C SER A 317 2.71 -2.71 16.32
N PHE A 318 2.00 -2.03 17.24
CA PHE A 318 2.62 -1.09 18.16
C PHE A 318 3.14 -1.76 19.44
N ARG A 319 2.93 -3.08 19.62
CA ARG A 319 3.38 -3.84 20.79
C ARG A 319 4.67 -4.63 20.47
N PRO A 320 5.84 -4.23 21.00
CA PRO A 320 7.13 -4.85 20.63
C PRO A 320 7.20 -6.37 20.85
N LYS A 321 6.55 -6.88 21.92
CA LYS A 321 6.50 -8.32 22.21
C LYS A 321 5.70 -9.13 21.17
N GLN A 322 4.66 -8.55 20.59
CA GLN A 322 3.84 -9.23 19.58
C GLN A 322 4.55 -9.25 18.23
N VAL A 323 5.15 -8.13 17.81
CA VAL A 323 6.02 -8.04 16.63
C VAL A 323 7.14 -9.08 16.71
N MET A 324 7.83 -9.14 17.84
CA MET A 324 8.86 -10.14 18.15
C MET A 324 8.37 -11.58 17.96
N ARG A 325 7.21 -11.91 18.53
CA ARG A 325 6.60 -13.24 18.43
C ARG A 325 6.20 -13.58 16.99
N PHE A 326 5.63 -12.63 16.26
CA PHE A 326 5.29 -12.79 14.85
C PHE A 326 6.51 -13.11 14.03
N PHE A 327 7.57 -12.32 14.14
CA PHE A 327 8.80 -12.57 13.40
C PHE A 327 9.47 -13.89 13.80
N ARG A 328 9.47 -14.27 15.09
CA ARG A 328 9.93 -15.62 15.49
C ARG A 328 9.08 -16.71 14.86
N SER A 329 7.77 -16.53 14.79
CA SER A 329 6.89 -17.47 14.10
C SER A 329 7.24 -17.54 12.62
N VAL A 330 7.39 -16.41 11.93
CA VAL A 330 7.71 -16.36 10.51
C VAL A 330 9.09 -16.98 10.22
N LEU A 331 10.10 -16.70 11.05
CA LEU A 331 11.47 -17.22 10.90
C LEU A 331 11.61 -18.69 11.35
N ALA A 332 10.80 -19.16 12.30
CA ALA A 332 10.80 -20.55 12.74
C ALA A 332 9.96 -21.46 11.82
N MET A 333 9.23 -20.86 10.89
CA MET A 333 8.45 -21.53 9.86
C MET A 333 9.14 -21.33 8.52
N ASP A 334 8.89 -22.21 7.56
CA ASP A 334 9.20 -21.93 6.14
C ASP A 334 8.20 -20.90 5.55
N GLY A 335 7.83 -19.89 6.34
CA GLY A 335 6.77 -18.92 6.05
C GLY A 335 7.32 -17.82 5.14
N ARG A 336 6.89 -17.83 3.87
CA ARG A 336 7.39 -16.91 2.84
C ARG A 336 6.46 -15.72 2.69
N ILE A 337 7.01 -14.52 2.83
CA ILE A 337 6.38 -13.28 2.36
C ILE A 337 6.69 -13.20 0.86
N VAL A 338 5.67 -13.16 0.02
CA VAL A 338 5.86 -13.04 -1.43
C VAL A 338 5.57 -11.61 -1.85
N LEU A 339 6.57 -10.99 -2.47
CA LEU A 339 6.46 -9.69 -3.12
C LEU A 339 6.54 -9.92 -4.63
N ARG A 340 5.47 -9.59 -5.36
CA ARG A 340 5.43 -9.77 -6.81
C ARG A 340 5.34 -8.43 -7.53
N ILE A 341 6.32 -8.16 -8.38
CA ILE A 341 6.39 -6.97 -9.22
C ILE A 341 5.58 -7.24 -10.50
N ALA A 342 4.59 -6.39 -10.76
CA ALA A 342 3.79 -6.45 -11.98
C ALA A 342 4.51 -5.82 -13.16
N ASP A 343 3.97 -6.07 -14.36
CA ASP A 343 4.44 -5.40 -15.58
C ASP A 343 4.33 -3.86 -15.43
N PRO A 344 5.37 -3.10 -15.80
CA PRO A 344 5.32 -1.65 -15.74
C PRO A 344 4.28 -1.07 -16.70
N LEU A 345 3.64 0.00 -16.23
CA LEU A 345 2.67 0.80 -16.97
C LEU A 345 3.21 2.21 -17.22
N ASP A 346 2.70 2.88 -18.24
CA ASP A 346 2.81 4.33 -18.33
C ASP A 346 1.81 5.04 -17.41
N VAL A 347 1.85 6.37 -17.39
CA VAL A 347 0.94 7.21 -16.58
C VAL A 347 -0.53 7.17 -17.01
N PHE A 348 -0.85 6.52 -18.14
CA PHE A 348 -2.20 6.35 -18.67
C PHE A 348 -2.72 4.91 -18.51
N GLY A 349 -1.88 3.99 -18.04
CA GLY A 349 -2.23 2.59 -17.81
C GLY A 349 -1.94 1.66 -18.98
N ASN A 350 -1.22 2.11 -20.02
CA ASN A 350 -0.73 1.20 -21.07
C ASN A 350 0.48 0.42 -20.58
N ARG A 351 0.65 -0.82 -21.06
CA ARG A 351 1.88 -1.59 -20.82
C ARG A 351 3.05 -0.92 -21.54
N VAL A 352 4.27 -1.21 -21.09
CA VAL A 352 5.49 -0.71 -21.75
C VAL A 352 6.37 -1.86 -22.24
N ASP A 353 7.02 -1.66 -23.37
CA ASP A 353 7.93 -2.64 -23.97
C ASP A 353 9.33 -2.63 -23.34
N ALA A 354 10.25 -3.38 -23.95
CA ALA A 354 11.64 -3.48 -23.51
C ALA A 354 12.44 -2.20 -23.76
N GLU A 355 11.93 -1.24 -24.53
CA GLU A 355 12.52 0.08 -24.74
C GLU A 355 11.86 1.15 -23.85
N GLY A 356 10.83 0.76 -23.09
CA GLY A 356 10.03 1.66 -22.27
C GLY A 356 9.05 2.50 -23.09
N GLU A 357 8.72 2.07 -24.31
CA GLU A 357 7.66 2.67 -25.12
C GLU A 357 6.31 2.09 -24.72
N SER A 358 5.28 2.93 -24.67
CA SER A 358 3.92 2.48 -24.39
C SER A 358 3.39 1.63 -25.54
N ILE A 359 2.69 0.54 -25.21
CA ILE A 359 2.05 -0.36 -26.16
C ILE A 359 0.55 -0.52 -25.86
N ASP A 360 -0.27 -0.57 -26.90
CA ASP A 360 -1.70 -0.83 -26.76
C ASP A 360 -1.98 -2.32 -26.50
N ALA A 361 -3.26 -2.66 -26.30
CA ALA A 361 -3.69 -4.04 -26.06
C ALA A 361 -3.40 -5.03 -27.22
N ARG A 362 -3.03 -4.52 -28.41
CA ARG A 362 -2.62 -5.34 -29.57
C ARG A 362 -1.09 -5.38 -29.74
N GLY A 363 -0.34 -4.82 -28.79
CA GLY A 363 1.12 -4.76 -28.83
C GLY A 363 1.70 -3.69 -29.75
N ARG A 364 0.88 -2.74 -30.23
CA ARG A 364 1.37 -1.66 -31.11
C ARG A 364 1.87 -0.50 -30.28
N ARG A 365 2.99 0.10 -30.68
CA ARG A 365 3.53 1.29 -30.02
C ARG A 365 2.57 2.47 -30.10
N VAL A 366 2.47 3.20 -29.00
CA VAL A 366 1.61 4.35 -28.81
C VAL A 366 2.47 5.55 -28.42
N ASP A 367 2.33 6.64 -29.17
CA ASP A 367 2.90 7.92 -28.78
C ASP A 367 1.95 8.62 -27.80
N ILE A 368 2.26 8.45 -26.52
CA ILE A 368 1.48 9.01 -25.41
C ILE A 368 1.62 10.52 -25.24
N SER A 369 2.59 11.17 -25.91
CA SER A 369 2.71 12.64 -25.89
C SER A 369 1.48 13.30 -26.51
N ARG A 370 0.88 12.61 -27.50
CA ARG A 370 -0.33 13.05 -28.19
C ARG A 370 -1.55 13.11 -27.28
N TYR A 371 -1.57 12.37 -26.19
CA TYR A 371 -2.69 12.35 -25.25
C TYR A 371 -2.80 13.65 -24.46
N VAL A 372 -1.69 14.39 -24.36
CA VAL A 372 -1.62 15.58 -23.51
C VAL A 372 -1.52 16.89 -24.27
N LEU A 373 -1.65 16.86 -25.60
CA LEU A 373 -1.66 18.07 -26.42
C LEU A 373 -2.97 18.85 -26.25
N ASP A 374 -2.87 20.18 -26.27
CA ASP A 374 -4.00 21.09 -26.44
C ASP A 374 -4.38 21.25 -27.94
N ASP A 375 -5.35 22.12 -28.19
CA ASP A 375 -5.82 22.50 -29.53
C ASP A 375 -4.74 23.19 -30.38
N THR A 376 -3.69 23.73 -29.76
CA THR A 376 -2.53 24.32 -30.43
C THR A 376 -1.42 23.31 -30.70
N GLY A 377 -1.60 22.05 -30.31
CA GLY A 377 -0.62 20.98 -30.47
C GLY A 377 0.52 21.03 -29.43
N ARG A 378 0.35 21.71 -28.30
CA ARG A 378 1.35 21.82 -27.23
C ARG A 378 0.95 20.99 -26.01
N PRO A 379 1.89 20.33 -25.31
CA PRO A 379 1.58 19.66 -24.05
C PRO A 379 0.99 20.65 -23.05
N ALA A 380 -0.18 20.35 -22.51
CA ALA A 380 -0.88 21.22 -21.58
C ALA A 380 -1.71 20.42 -20.58
N HIS A 381 -1.96 20.99 -19.41
CA HIS A 381 -2.87 20.43 -18.43
C HIS A 381 -4.32 20.73 -18.81
N VAL A 382 -5.16 19.69 -18.84
CA VAL A 382 -6.61 19.83 -19.06
C VAL A 382 -7.32 19.10 -17.92
N PRO A 383 -7.84 19.81 -16.91
CA PRO A 383 -8.30 19.18 -15.66
C PRO A 383 -9.31 18.04 -15.84
N GLN A 384 -10.24 18.18 -16.79
CA GLN A 384 -11.23 17.13 -17.07
C GLN A 384 -10.58 15.88 -17.67
N ARG A 385 -9.71 16.05 -18.67
CA ARG A 385 -9.00 14.97 -19.36
C ARG A 385 -8.04 14.27 -18.40
N ASP A 386 -7.25 15.04 -17.66
CA ASP A 386 -6.26 14.51 -16.72
C ASP A 386 -6.96 13.67 -15.64
N ARG A 387 -8.15 14.07 -15.16
CA ARG A 387 -8.95 13.27 -14.22
C ARG A 387 -9.40 11.92 -14.80
N VAL A 388 -9.75 11.88 -16.09
CA VAL A 388 -10.13 10.63 -16.77
C VAL A 388 -8.94 9.68 -16.86
N TYR A 389 -7.79 10.18 -17.30
CA TYR A 389 -6.56 9.41 -17.37
C TYR A 389 -6.08 8.89 -16.02
N VAL A 390 -6.19 9.71 -14.96
CA VAL A 390 -5.92 9.29 -13.58
C VAL A 390 -6.80 8.11 -13.16
N ARG A 391 -8.07 8.09 -13.57
CA ARG A 391 -8.99 6.99 -13.31
C ARG A 391 -8.62 5.73 -14.09
N GLU A 392 -8.18 5.88 -15.34
CA GLU A 392 -7.78 4.76 -16.20
C GLU A 392 -6.53 4.06 -15.68
N VAL A 393 -5.46 4.80 -15.35
CA VAL A 393 -4.27 4.21 -14.73
C VAL A 393 -4.60 3.59 -13.37
N GLY A 394 -5.50 4.20 -12.58
CA GLY A 394 -6.00 3.61 -11.35
C GLY A 394 -6.70 2.26 -11.54
N ALA A 395 -7.54 2.15 -12.58
CA ALA A 395 -8.19 0.89 -12.93
C ALA A 395 -7.19 -0.16 -13.43
N ALA A 396 -6.18 0.25 -14.18
CA ALA A 396 -5.10 -0.63 -14.64
C ALA A 396 -4.29 -1.19 -13.45
N VAL A 397 -3.95 -0.36 -12.46
CA VAL A 397 -3.28 -0.80 -11.22
C VAL A 397 -4.16 -1.79 -10.44
N ALA A 398 -5.45 -1.52 -10.28
CA ALA A 398 -6.36 -2.41 -9.56
C ALA A 398 -6.52 -3.78 -10.26
N ARG A 399 -6.55 -3.80 -11.60
CA ARG A 399 -6.53 -5.03 -12.38
C ARG A 399 -5.21 -5.78 -12.19
N ALA A 400 -4.07 -5.09 -12.25
CA ALA A 400 -2.77 -5.71 -12.00
C ALA A 400 -2.66 -6.31 -10.59
N PHE A 401 -3.31 -5.72 -9.57
CA PHE A 401 -3.36 -6.33 -8.23
C PHE A 401 -4.09 -7.68 -8.19
N ARG A 402 -5.12 -7.84 -9.03
CA ARG A 402 -5.83 -9.10 -9.19
C ARG A 402 -4.95 -10.09 -9.95
N GLU A 403 -4.52 -9.74 -11.15
CA GLU A 403 -3.67 -10.57 -12.03
C GLU A 403 -2.39 -11.05 -11.32
N HIS A 404 -1.77 -10.18 -10.52
CA HIS A 404 -0.53 -10.49 -9.82
C HIS A 404 -0.72 -10.96 -8.37
N ASN A 405 -1.92 -11.30 -7.94
CA ASN A 405 -2.14 -11.87 -6.62
C ASN A 405 -1.49 -13.24 -6.47
N VAL A 406 -0.69 -13.45 -5.43
CA VAL A 406 -0.09 -14.76 -5.14
C VAL A 406 -0.91 -15.49 -4.07
N VAL A 407 -1.44 -16.64 -4.45
CA VAL A 407 -2.27 -17.53 -3.63
C VAL A 407 -1.38 -18.47 -2.81
N LEU A 408 -1.57 -18.43 -1.49
CA LEU A 408 -0.83 -19.23 -0.52
C LEU A 408 -1.69 -20.39 0.00
N ALA A 409 -1.04 -21.35 0.67
CA ALA A 409 -1.72 -22.50 1.24
C ALA A 409 -2.77 -22.07 2.29
N THR A 410 -2.46 -21.06 3.11
CA THR A 410 -3.41 -20.51 4.09
C THR A 410 -4.64 -19.92 3.42
N ASN A 411 -4.47 -19.11 2.37
CA ASN A 411 -5.61 -18.54 1.63
C ASN A 411 -6.52 -19.63 1.05
N LEU A 412 -5.92 -20.64 0.42
CA LEU A 412 -6.65 -21.71 -0.25
C LEU A 412 -7.45 -22.57 0.73
N VAL A 413 -6.82 -22.96 1.84
CA VAL A 413 -7.44 -23.79 2.88
C VAL A 413 -8.54 -23.00 3.61
N ALA A 414 -8.31 -21.71 3.92
CA ALA A 414 -9.34 -20.85 4.49
C ALA A 414 -10.53 -20.66 3.56
N PHE A 415 -10.25 -20.42 2.27
CA PHE A 415 -11.29 -20.25 1.26
C PHE A 415 -12.17 -21.50 1.17
N THR A 416 -11.54 -22.66 1.07
CA THR A 416 -12.23 -23.95 0.95
C THR A 416 -13.12 -24.22 2.16
N LEU A 417 -12.63 -24.00 3.38
CA LEU A 417 -13.42 -24.25 4.59
C LEU A 417 -14.57 -23.25 4.72
N PHE A 418 -14.34 -21.97 4.40
CA PHE A 418 -15.37 -20.96 4.50
C PHE A 418 -16.52 -21.20 3.52
N GLU A 419 -16.22 -21.49 2.25
CA GLU A 419 -17.24 -21.77 1.23
C GLU A 419 -17.97 -23.10 1.53
N HIS A 420 -17.29 -24.11 2.09
CA HIS A 420 -17.96 -25.31 2.61
C HIS A 420 -19.02 -24.97 3.67
N LEU A 421 -18.65 -24.17 4.68
CA LEU A 421 -19.55 -23.78 5.76
C LEU A 421 -20.74 -22.97 5.25
N LYS A 422 -20.48 -22.03 4.35
CA LYS A 422 -21.51 -21.21 3.70
C LYS A 422 -22.50 -22.06 2.89
N ALA A 423 -22.01 -23.05 2.12
CA ALA A 423 -22.86 -23.95 1.36
C ALA A 423 -23.72 -24.88 2.24
N ARG A 424 -23.21 -25.29 3.40
CA ARG A 424 -23.97 -26.09 4.38
C ARG A 424 -25.05 -25.27 5.11
N HIS A 425 -24.94 -23.95 5.08
CA HIS A 425 -25.84 -23.02 5.78
C HIS A 425 -26.42 -21.95 4.83
N PRO A 426 -27.14 -22.33 3.75
CA PRO A 426 -27.58 -21.41 2.70
C PRO A 426 -28.59 -20.35 3.18
N THR A 427 -29.25 -20.58 4.31
CA THR A 427 -30.21 -19.65 4.91
C THR A 427 -29.57 -18.69 5.92
N MET A 428 -28.28 -18.85 6.24
CA MET A 428 -27.56 -17.94 7.12
C MET A 428 -26.95 -16.80 6.33
N ASP A 429 -27.22 -15.56 6.74
CA ASP A 429 -26.43 -14.43 6.26
C ASP A 429 -24.97 -14.51 6.78
N LEU A 430 -24.09 -13.72 6.16
CA LEU A 430 -22.66 -13.68 6.48
C LEU A 430 -22.42 -13.43 7.98
N TYR A 431 -23.09 -12.45 8.60
CA TYR A 431 -22.85 -12.08 9.99
C TYR A 431 -23.32 -13.17 10.96
N ARG A 432 -24.44 -13.81 10.65
CA ARG A 432 -24.93 -14.96 11.40
C ARG A 432 -23.94 -16.11 11.32
N LEU A 433 -23.44 -16.43 10.13
CA LEU A 433 -22.44 -17.49 9.93
C LEU A 433 -21.13 -17.18 10.69
N LEU A 434 -20.62 -15.95 10.61
CA LEU A 434 -19.42 -15.52 11.33
C LEU A 434 -19.58 -15.64 12.85
N ARG A 435 -20.77 -15.32 13.38
CA ARG A 435 -21.03 -15.35 14.83
C ARG A 435 -21.26 -16.76 15.37
N THR A 436 -21.91 -17.65 14.59
CA THR A 436 -22.26 -18.99 15.07
C THR A 436 -21.25 -20.07 14.67
N GLY A 437 -20.42 -19.83 13.65
CA GLY A 437 -19.48 -20.82 13.13
C GLY A 437 -20.15 -22.03 12.50
N GLY A 438 -21.40 -21.86 12.05
CA GLY A 438 -22.25 -22.95 11.57
C GLY A 438 -22.84 -23.79 12.69
N ASP A 439 -22.80 -25.12 12.54
CA ASP A 439 -23.33 -26.12 13.49
C ASP A 439 -22.24 -26.75 14.39
N GLY A 440 -20.97 -26.34 14.23
CA GLY A 440 -19.84 -26.86 15.00
C GLY A 440 -19.44 -28.31 14.68
N THR A 441 -20.01 -28.91 13.62
CA THR A 441 -19.78 -30.33 13.30
C THR A 441 -18.41 -30.60 12.68
N GLY A 442 -17.73 -29.59 12.13
CA GLY A 442 -16.44 -29.74 11.44
C GLY A 442 -16.53 -30.60 10.17
N VAL A 443 -15.47 -30.60 9.36
CA VAL A 443 -15.40 -31.32 8.08
C VAL A 443 -14.47 -32.51 8.21
N GLU A 444 -14.87 -33.68 7.71
CA GLU A 444 -14.01 -34.86 7.64
C GLU A 444 -12.75 -34.57 6.80
N MET A 445 -11.58 -35.00 7.26
CA MET A 445 -10.30 -34.64 6.65
C MET A 445 -10.19 -35.13 5.21
N GLY A 446 -10.69 -36.33 4.91
CA GLY A 446 -10.70 -36.86 3.54
C GLY A 446 -11.51 -35.98 2.60
N VAL A 447 -12.75 -35.64 2.97
CA VAL A 447 -13.62 -34.74 2.20
C VAL A 447 -13.00 -33.35 2.05
N PHE A 448 -12.43 -32.82 3.14
CA PHE A 448 -11.79 -31.51 3.13
C PHE A 448 -10.56 -31.48 2.22
N ALA A 449 -9.71 -32.51 2.26
CA ALA A 449 -8.53 -32.64 1.43
C ALA A 449 -8.89 -32.68 -0.07
N GLU A 450 -9.94 -33.41 -0.46
CA GLU A 450 -10.38 -33.44 -1.86
C GLU A 450 -10.91 -32.09 -2.34
N ARG A 451 -11.65 -31.36 -1.50
CA ARG A 451 -12.10 -30.00 -1.83
C ARG A 451 -10.94 -29.02 -1.96
N VAL A 452 -9.96 -29.11 -1.06
CA VAL A 452 -8.72 -28.31 -1.15
C VAL A 452 -7.97 -28.63 -2.44
N ARG A 453 -7.92 -29.90 -2.85
CA ARG A 453 -7.33 -30.31 -4.13
C ARG A 453 -8.09 -29.69 -5.31
N ALA A 454 -9.42 -29.77 -5.32
CA ALA A 454 -10.24 -29.21 -6.39
C ALA A 454 -10.04 -27.69 -6.54
N VAL A 455 -10.02 -26.95 -5.42
CA VAL A 455 -9.72 -25.51 -5.43
C VAL A 455 -8.30 -25.23 -5.90
N ALA A 456 -7.31 -26.05 -5.53
CA ALA A 456 -5.93 -25.91 -6.01
C ALA A 456 -5.78 -26.15 -7.52
N VAL A 457 -6.51 -27.11 -8.07
CA VAL A 457 -6.57 -27.34 -9.52
C VAL A 457 -7.16 -26.13 -10.23
N ALA A 458 -8.34 -25.65 -9.79
CA ALA A 458 -8.99 -24.47 -10.39
C ALA A 458 -8.14 -23.19 -10.25
N ALA A 459 -7.45 -23.00 -9.11
CA ALA A 459 -6.53 -21.89 -8.93
C ALA A 459 -5.32 -21.98 -9.87
N ARG A 460 -4.82 -23.20 -10.15
CA ARG A 460 -3.73 -23.40 -11.13
C ARG A 460 -4.20 -23.10 -12.55
N GLU A 461 -5.42 -23.48 -12.93
CA GLU A 461 -5.98 -23.14 -14.25
C GLU A 461 -6.07 -21.62 -14.45
N LEU A 462 -6.49 -20.88 -13.41
CA LEU A 462 -6.46 -19.41 -13.42
C LEU A 462 -5.03 -18.87 -13.49
N ALA A 463 -4.07 -19.53 -12.83
CA ALA A 463 -2.66 -19.15 -12.91
C ALA A 463 -2.07 -19.34 -14.31
N ASP A 464 -2.40 -20.45 -14.97
CA ASP A 464 -1.99 -20.76 -16.34
C ASP A 464 -2.62 -19.77 -17.34
N ALA A 465 -3.81 -19.24 -17.03
CA ALA A 465 -4.48 -18.17 -17.78
C ALA A 465 -3.95 -16.76 -17.47
N GLY A 466 -3.05 -16.60 -16.48
CA GLY A 466 -2.49 -15.32 -16.07
C GLY A 466 -3.43 -14.43 -15.24
N GLU A 467 -4.51 -15.00 -14.69
CA GLU A 467 -5.50 -14.28 -13.88
C GLU A 467 -5.08 -14.14 -12.40
N LEU A 468 -4.17 -14.99 -11.93
CA LEU A 468 -3.53 -14.94 -10.61
C LEU A 468 -2.19 -15.68 -10.64
N HIS A 469 -1.51 -15.79 -9.50
CA HIS A 469 -0.37 -16.68 -9.32
C HIS A 469 -0.52 -17.57 -8.10
N VAL A 470 0.18 -18.71 -8.11
CA VAL A 470 0.19 -19.69 -7.03
C VAL A 470 1.62 -19.95 -6.58
N THR A 471 1.82 -20.29 -5.31
CA THR A 471 3.14 -20.76 -4.85
C THR A 471 3.43 -22.18 -5.35
N ASP A 472 4.70 -22.58 -5.32
CA ASP A 472 5.12 -23.94 -5.70
C ASP A 472 4.32 -25.02 -4.94
N ALA A 473 4.02 -24.80 -3.65
CA ALA A 473 3.23 -25.73 -2.85
C ALA A 473 1.78 -25.88 -3.34
N VAL A 474 1.17 -24.78 -3.79
CA VAL A 474 -0.18 -24.79 -4.38
C VAL A 474 -0.15 -25.41 -5.77
N ALA A 475 0.89 -25.13 -6.57
CA ALA A 475 1.08 -25.74 -7.89
C ALA A 475 1.23 -27.27 -7.82
N GLU A 476 2.02 -27.78 -6.85
CA GLU A 476 2.14 -29.22 -6.56
C GLU A 476 0.79 -29.87 -6.23
N GLY A 477 -0.16 -29.12 -5.66
CA GLY A 477 -1.54 -29.54 -5.44
C GLY A 477 -1.71 -30.68 -4.41
N ASN A 478 -0.70 -31.00 -3.60
CA ASN A 478 -0.82 -32.05 -2.59
C ASN A 478 -1.67 -31.56 -1.40
N PRO A 479 -2.91 -32.07 -1.22
CA PRO A 479 -3.84 -31.50 -0.24
C PRO A 479 -3.39 -31.73 1.20
N ALA A 480 -2.72 -32.85 1.50
CA ALA A 480 -2.20 -33.12 2.84
C ALA A 480 -1.09 -32.13 3.23
N ARG A 481 -0.22 -31.77 2.29
CA ARG A 481 0.81 -30.74 2.50
C ARG A 481 0.19 -29.35 2.66
N LEU A 482 -0.78 -29.00 1.82
CA LEU A 482 -1.46 -27.70 1.88
C LEU A 482 -2.20 -27.50 3.21
N VAL A 483 -3.05 -28.46 3.60
CA VAL A 483 -3.78 -28.42 4.87
C VAL A 483 -2.81 -28.45 6.05
N GLY A 484 -1.80 -29.32 6.00
CA GLY A 484 -0.77 -29.39 7.04
C GLY A 484 0.01 -28.08 7.19
N SER A 485 0.35 -27.42 6.09
CA SER A 485 1.02 -26.11 6.09
C SER A 485 0.14 -25.04 6.71
N ALA A 486 -1.12 -24.94 6.29
CA ALA A 486 -2.06 -23.95 6.81
C ALA A 486 -2.31 -24.14 8.31
N LEU A 487 -2.51 -25.38 8.77
CA LEU A 487 -2.68 -25.70 10.20
C LEU A 487 -1.47 -25.28 11.03
N ARG A 488 -0.25 -25.50 10.52
CA ARG A 488 0.97 -25.05 11.20
C ARG A 488 1.00 -23.53 11.30
N HIS A 489 0.86 -22.82 10.18
CA HIS A 489 0.91 -21.36 10.13
C HIS A 489 -0.17 -20.70 10.99
N TYR A 490 -1.40 -21.20 10.97
CA TYR A 490 -2.46 -20.65 11.82
C TYR A 490 -2.28 -20.94 13.31
N GLY A 491 -1.55 -22.01 13.66
CA GLY A 491 -1.31 -22.39 15.05
C GLY A 491 -0.19 -21.62 15.75
N SER A 492 0.52 -20.71 15.08
CA SER A 492 1.76 -20.14 15.62
C SER A 492 1.71 -18.72 16.13
N TYR A 493 0.86 -17.86 15.55
CA TYR A 493 0.81 -16.44 15.90
C TYR A 493 -0.51 -16.00 16.51
N HIS A 494 -1.62 -16.25 15.80
CA HIS A 494 -2.95 -15.82 16.22
C HIS A 494 -3.28 -16.37 17.60
N ARG A 495 -3.98 -15.57 18.40
CA ARG A 495 -4.40 -15.97 19.76
C ARG A 495 -5.27 -17.22 19.70
N ASN A 496 -6.19 -17.26 18.73
CA ASN A 496 -6.99 -18.41 18.39
C ASN A 496 -6.58 -18.88 16.99
N PRO A 497 -6.22 -20.17 16.79
CA PRO A 497 -5.93 -20.66 15.46
C PRO A 497 -7.13 -20.50 14.53
N VAL A 498 -6.91 -19.99 13.32
CA VAL A 498 -7.96 -19.80 12.31
C VAL A 498 -8.71 -21.09 12.02
N ILE A 499 -7.96 -22.19 11.93
CA ILE A 499 -8.46 -23.54 11.69
C ILE A 499 -7.79 -24.48 12.68
N THR A 500 -8.54 -25.46 13.20
CA THR A 500 -8.01 -26.50 14.09
C THR A 500 -8.36 -27.89 13.57
N ARG A 501 -7.50 -28.87 13.89
CA ARG A 501 -7.75 -30.29 13.63
C ARG A 501 -8.04 -30.99 14.96
N ARG A 502 -9.12 -31.77 15.02
CA ARG A 502 -9.43 -32.67 16.14
C ARG A 502 -9.74 -34.06 15.59
N GLY A 503 -8.83 -35.00 15.81
CA GLY A 503 -8.89 -36.32 15.19
C GLY A 503 -8.87 -36.23 13.66
N ASP A 504 -9.91 -36.79 13.05
CA ASP A 504 -10.15 -36.82 11.60
C ASP A 504 -11.00 -35.62 11.11
N ARG A 505 -11.24 -34.60 11.93
CA ARG A 505 -12.08 -33.47 11.53
C ARG A 505 -11.34 -32.14 11.62
N VAL A 506 -11.68 -31.25 10.69
CA VAL A 506 -11.19 -29.88 10.60
C VAL A 506 -12.31 -28.92 11.00
N PHE A 507 -12.00 -27.96 11.86
CA PHE A 507 -12.95 -27.00 12.42
C PHE A 507 -12.47 -25.58 12.17
N ALA A 508 -13.41 -24.68 11.89
CA ALA A 508 -13.14 -23.26 12.01
C ALA A 508 -12.87 -22.94 13.49
N GLY A 509 -11.70 -22.37 13.78
CA GLY A 509 -11.34 -21.94 15.13
C GLY A 509 -11.70 -20.47 15.37
N ASP A 510 -11.38 -19.60 14.42
CA ASP A 510 -11.77 -18.19 14.44
C ASP A 510 -12.44 -17.83 13.10
N MET A 511 -13.75 -17.59 13.14
CA MET A 511 -14.55 -17.33 11.93
C MET A 511 -14.20 -15.99 11.27
N ASN A 512 -13.82 -14.97 12.05
CA ASN A 512 -13.48 -13.68 11.49
C ASN A 512 -12.16 -13.79 10.74
N LEU A 513 -11.13 -14.38 11.35
CA LEU A 513 -9.88 -14.65 10.66
C LEU A 513 -10.07 -15.58 9.47
N LEU A 514 -10.93 -16.61 9.58
CA LEU A 514 -11.21 -17.52 8.48
C LEU A 514 -11.73 -16.75 7.27
N TYR A 515 -12.69 -15.85 7.50
CA TYR A 515 -13.21 -14.97 6.46
C TYR A 515 -12.14 -14.00 5.91
N TYR A 516 -11.29 -13.42 6.78
CA TYR A 516 -10.20 -12.55 6.36
C TYR A 516 -9.26 -13.24 5.36
N TYR A 517 -8.79 -14.46 5.67
CA TYR A 517 -7.90 -15.21 4.77
C TYR A 517 -8.61 -15.77 3.53
N HIS A 518 -9.89 -16.12 3.64
CA HIS A 518 -10.76 -16.50 2.52
C HIS A 518 -10.85 -15.37 1.48
N ASN A 519 -11.02 -14.12 1.92
CA ASN A 519 -11.33 -12.99 1.04
C ASN A 519 -10.24 -12.68 0.01
N ARG A 520 -9.04 -13.22 0.17
CA ARG A 520 -7.96 -13.09 -0.81
C ARG A 520 -8.27 -13.80 -2.14
N LEU A 521 -9.14 -14.81 -2.11
CA LEU A 521 -9.58 -15.60 -3.27
C LEU A 521 -11.02 -15.27 -3.71
N ALA A 522 -11.68 -14.32 -3.05
CA ALA A 522 -13.05 -13.95 -3.40
C ALA A 522 -13.11 -13.26 -4.78
N GLY A 523 -14.09 -13.65 -5.59
CA GLY A 523 -14.33 -13.07 -6.91
C GLY A 523 -13.50 -13.67 -8.05
N TYR A 524 -12.75 -14.74 -7.81
CA TYR A 524 -12.06 -15.54 -8.84
C TYR A 524 -12.92 -16.67 -9.41
N GLY A 525 -14.14 -16.90 -8.89
CA GLY A 525 -15.03 -17.96 -9.39
C GLY A 525 -14.66 -19.37 -8.89
N LEU A 526 -13.95 -19.47 -7.77
CA LEU A 526 -13.47 -20.73 -7.20
C LEU A 526 -14.51 -21.42 -6.28
N GLU A 527 -15.65 -20.78 -6.03
CA GLU A 527 -16.66 -21.22 -5.06
C GLU A 527 -17.20 -22.61 -5.38
N ALA A 528 -17.45 -22.90 -6.67
CA ALA A 528 -17.94 -24.19 -7.14
C ALA A 528 -16.96 -25.34 -6.79
N ALA A 529 -15.66 -25.11 -6.96
CA ALA A 529 -14.63 -26.10 -6.65
C ALA A 529 -14.53 -26.40 -5.14
N ALA A 530 -14.85 -25.43 -4.27
CA ALA A 530 -14.84 -25.61 -2.82
C ALA A 530 -16.02 -26.45 -2.30
N VAL A 531 -17.08 -26.58 -3.10
CA VAL A 531 -18.33 -27.24 -2.71
C VAL A 531 -18.65 -28.51 -3.50
N ALA A 532 -17.90 -28.79 -4.58
CA ALA A 532 -18.06 -29.97 -5.41
C ALA A 532 -18.04 -31.27 -4.58
N ASP A 533 -18.95 -32.19 -4.92
CA ASP A 533 -19.02 -33.49 -4.27
C ASP A 533 -17.92 -34.41 -4.81
N SER A 534 -17.29 -35.18 -3.93
CA SER A 534 -16.12 -36.03 -4.24
C SER A 534 -16.41 -37.15 -5.26
N ARG A 535 -17.63 -37.25 -5.78
CA ARG A 535 -18.08 -38.26 -6.74
C ARG A 535 -18.21 -37.74 -8.19
N GLU A 536 -18.16 -36.43 -8.41
CA GLU A 536 -18.33 -35.83 -9.76
C GLU A 536 -16.99 -35.54 -10.47
N VAL A 537 -15.85 -35.74 -9.81
CA VAL A 537 -14.50 -35.39 -10.35
C VAL A 537 -13.61 -36.64 -10.56
N ALA A 538 -14.23 -37.83 -10.69
CA ALA A 538 -13.51 -39.08 -10.94
C ALA A 538 -13.53 -39.46 -12.43
#